data_AF-Q589A0-F1
#
_entry.id   AF-Q589A0-F1
#
_cell.length_a   1.000
_cell.length_b   1.000
_cell.length_c   1.000
_cell.angle_alpha   90.00
_cell.angle_beta   90.00
_cell.angle_gamma   90.00
#
_symmetry.space_group_name_H-M   'P 1'
#
loop_
_entity.id
_entity.type
_entity.pdbx_description
1 polymer ?
#
loop_
_entity_poly.entity_id
_entity_poly.type
_entity_poly.pdbx_seq_one_letter_code
_entity_poly.pdbx_strand_id
1 'polypeptide(L)'
;MNEDTEAIKPCYPLFRDDDYQQVLSRKRREQEEGVDAAKIDETFEWTTTEEYQQLNFSREALTVDPGKACQPLGAVLCSLGFEKTLPYVHGSQGCVAY
;
A
#
# COMPACT_ATOMS: atom_id res chain seq x y z
N MET A 1 8.51 27.78 2.67
CA MET A 1 7.76 27.01 1.66
C MET A 1 7.95 27.76 0.36
N ASN A 2 8.85 27.27 -0.48
CA ASN A 2 9.19 27.88 -1.77
C ASN A 2 8.31 27.27 -2.86
N GLU A 3 6.99 27.48 -2.77
CA GLU A 3 6.09 27.10 -3.85
C GLU A 3 5.87 28.29 -4.77
N ASP A 4 6.04 28.04 -6.07
CA ASP A 4 5.64 28.96 -7.13
C ASP A 4 4.14 28.73 -7.40
N THR A 5 3.32 29.77 -7.25
CA THR A 5 1.87 29.68 -7.45
C THR A 5 1.49 29.37 -8.90
N GLU A 6 2.39 29.64 -9.85
CA GLU A 6 2.21 29.34 -11.27
C GLU A 6 2.74 27.93 -11.66
N ALA A 7 3.49 27.27 -10.76
CA ALA A 7 4.14 25.98 -11.01
C ALA A 7 4.13 25.08 -9.76
N ILE A 8 2.94 24.85 -9.21
CA ILE A 8 2.73 24.02 -8.02
C ILE A 8 3.24 22.60 -8.27
N LYS A 9 4.08 22.09 -7.36
CA LYS A 9 4.61 20.73 -7.41
C LYS A 9 3.73 19.82 -6.54
N PRO A 10 3.06 18.79 -7.09
CA PRO A 10 2.42 17.79 -6.26
C PRO A 10 3.49 16.92 -5.56
N CYS A 11 3.09 15.98 -4.70
CA CYS A 11 4.00 15.14 -3.90
C CYS A 11 5.22 14.63 -4.69
N TYR A 12 4.98 14.20 -5.93
CA TYR A 12 6.02 14.04 -6.94
C TYR A 12 5.92 15.18 -7.97
N PRO A 13 6.92 16.07 -8.13
CA PRO A 13 8.29 15.91 -7.63
C PRO A 13 8.62 16.68 -6.35
N LEU A 14 7.67 17.34 -5.66
CA LEU A 14 7.94 18.26 -4.53
C LEU A 14 8.95 17.71 -3.52
N PHE A 15 8.74 16.47 -3.05
CA PHE A 15 9.62 15.90 -2.02
C PHE A 15 11.02 15.52 -2.50
N ARG A 16 11.35 15.72 -3.79
CA ARG A 16 12.72 15.59 -4.33
C ARG A 16 13.54 16.85 -4.20
N ASP A 17 12.93 17.99 -3.86
CA ASP A 17 13.67 19.22 -3.60
C ASP A 17 14.64 19.01 -2.41
N ASP A 18 15.81 19.66 -2.47
CA ASP A 18 16.92 19.41 -1.54
C ASP A 18 16.55 19.66 -0.07
N ASP A 19 15.69 20.66 0.19
CA ASP A 19 15.22 20.99 1.53
C ASP A 19 14.36 19.85 2.12
N TYR A 20 13.46 19.27 1.33
CA TYR A 20 12.69 18.10 1.73
C TYR A 20 13.56 16.86 1.88
N GLN A 21 14.52 16.62 0.98
CA GLN A 21 15.46 15.49 1.10
C GLN A 21 16.29 15.57 2.38
N GLN A 22 16.73 16.77 2.78
CA GLN A 22 17.43 16.98 4.05
C GLN A 22 16.54 16.69 5.26
N VAL A 23 15.28 17.16 5.24
CA VAL A 23 14.32 16.91 6.32
C VAL A 23 14.05 15.41 6.48
N LEU A 24 13.81 14.70 5.38
CA LEU A 24 13.58 13.25 5.38
C LEU A 24 14.81 12.48 5.88
N SER A 25 16.00 12.85 5.41
CA SER A 25 17.26 12.24 5.84
C SER A 25 17.53 12.46 7.33
N ARG A 26 17.26 13.67 7.84
CA ARG A 26 17.38 14.00 9.25
C ARG A 26 16.41 13.18 10.10
N LYS A 27 15.14 13.10 9.69
CA LYS A 27 14.10 12.31 10.37
C LYS A 27 14.53 10.84 10.49
N ARG A 28 14.98 10.24 9.38
CA ARG A 28 15.45 8.85 9.35
C ARG A 28 16.61 8.61 10.31
N ARG A 29 17.63 9.47 10.27
CA ARG A 29 18.85 9.33 11.07
C ARG A 29 18.64 9.59 12.56
N GLU A 30 17.76 10.52 12.91
CA GLU A 30 17.64 11.00 14.30
C GLU A 30 16.46 10.42 15.06
N GLN A 31 15.40 9.94 14.39
CA GLN A 31 14.11 9.66 15.04
C GLN A 31 13.44 8.33 14.67
N GLU A 32 13.84 7.66 13.59
CA GLU A 32 13.12 6.48 13.09
C GLU A 32 13.71 5.14 13.53
N GLU A 33 14.92 5.12 14.12
CA GLU A 33 15.64 3.90 14.47
C GLU A 33 15.70 2.89 13.28
N GLY A 34 15.80 3.42 12.07
CA GLY A 34 15.76 2.64 10.84
C GLY A 34 16.97 1.73 10.69
N VAL A 35 16.76 0.54 10.12
CA VAL A 35 17.85 -0.38 9.79
C VAL A 35 18.78 0.19 8.72
N ASP A 36 20.04 -0.22 8.78
CA ASP A 36 21.08 0.17 7.82
C ASP A 36 20.73 -0.28 6.40
N ALA A 37 21.13 0.52 5.40
CA ALA A 37 20.88 0.23 3.99
C ALA A 37 21.41 -1.16 3.58
N ALA A 38 22.62 -1.52 4.01
CA ALA A 38 23.20 -2.83 3.72
C ALA A 38 22.34 -4.00 4.25
N LYS A 39 21.68 -3.83 5.40
CA LYS A 39 20.80 -4.87 5.94
C LYS A 39 19.47 -4.96 5.19
N ILE A 40 18.96 -3.82 4.70
CA ILE A 40 17.79 -3.78 3.82
C ILE A 40 18.10 -4.55 2.53
N ASP A 41 19.24 -4.26 1.90
CA ASP A 41 19.67 -4.90 0.67
C ASP A 41 19.87 -6.41 0.87
N GLU A 42 20.58 -6.82 1.94
CA GLU A 42 20.75 -8.23 2.31
C GLU A 42 19.42 -8.96 2.48
N THR A 43 18.48 -8.34 3.19
CA THR A 43 17.15 -8.93 3.45
C THR A 43 16.34 -9.03 2.18
N PHE A 44 16.38 -8.00 1.32
CA PHE A 44 15.71 -8.01 0.02
C PHE A 44 16.26 -9.12 -0.87
N GLU A 45 17.59 -9.24 -1.00
CA GLU A 45 18.20 -10.31 -1.79
C GLU A 45 17.76 -11.68 -1.27
N TRP A 46 17.73 -11.89 0.04
CA TRP A 46 17.22 -13.14 0.64
C TRP A 46 15.75 -13.42 0.27
N THR A 47 14.86 -12.41 0.25
CA THR A 47 13.45 -12.64 -0.12
C THR A 47 13.25 -13.07 -1.58
N THR A 48 14.28 -12.94 -2.42
CA THR A 48 14.27 -13.42 -3.82
C THR A 48 14.79 -14.86 -3.99
N THR A 49 15.28 -15.49 -2.92
CA THR A 49 15.90 -16.83 -2.97
C THR A 49 14.89 -17.98 -2.96
N GLU A 50 15.32 -19.16 -3.44
CA GLU A 50 14.54 -20.41 -3.33
C GLU A 50 14.31 -20.83 -1.86
N GLU A 51 15.27 -20.55 -0.98
CA GLU A 51 15.15 -20.79 0.46
C GLU A 51 13.95 -20.04 1.03
N TYR A 52 13.86 -18.73 0.76
CA TYR A 52 12.73 -17.93 1.21
C TYR A 52 11.41 -18.38 0.57
N GLN A 53 11.44 -18.77 -0.71
CA GLN A 53 10.26 -19.31 -1.36
C GLN A 53 9.70 -20.53 -0.60
N GLN A 54 10.55 -21.46 -0.16
CA GLN A 54 10.07 -22.64 0.59
C GLN A 54 9.38 -22.25 1.90
N LEU A 55 9.95 -21.31 2.66
CA LEU A 55 9.35 -20.77 3.89
C LEU A 55 8.04 -20.01 3.60
N ASN A 56 8.01 -19.26 2.50
CA ASN A 56 6.85 -18.50 2.08
C ASN A 56 5.67 -19.42 1.73
N PHE A 57 5.93 -20.54 1.04
CA PHE A 57 4.92 -21.53 0.67
C PHE A 57 4.52 -22.45 1.84
N SER A 58 5.32 -22.56 2.90
CA SER A 58 4.96 -23.31 4.11
C SER A 58 4.04 -22.55 5.06
N ARG A 59 3.57 -21.33 4.70
CA ARG A 59 2.61 -20.58 5.51
C ARG A 59 1.24 -21.24 5.49
N GLU A 60 0.65 -21.40 6.67
CA GLU A 60 -0.69 -21.98 6.81
C GLU A 60 -1.77 -20.95 7.21
N ALA A 61 -1.37 -19.85 7.86
CA ALA A 61 -2.30 -18.89 8.45
C ALA A 61 -2.21 -17.48 7.84
N LEU A 62 -1.00 -16.98 7.60
CA LEU A 62 -0.79 -15.62 7.09
C LEU A 62 -1.06 -15.56 5.59
N THR A 63 -1.87 -14.61 5.15
CA THR A 63 -2.05 -14.22 3.74
C THR A 63 -1.45 -12.83 3.51
N VAL A 64 -0.71 -12.66 2.41
CA VAL A 64 -0.13 -11.38 1.97
C VAL A 64 -0.54 -11.19 0.50
N ASP A 65 -0.94 -9.99 0.13
CA ASP A 65 -1.37 -9.60 -1.22
C ASP A 65 -2.38 -10.58 -1.86
N PRO A 66 -3.58 -10.73 -1.27
CA PRO A 66 -4.55 -11.70 -1.76
C PRO A 66 -5.04 -11.34 -3.16
N GLY A 67 -4.99 -12.30 -4.09
CA GLY A 67 -5.62 -12.21 -5.41
C GLY A 67 -7.15 -12.44 -5.39
N LYS A 68 -7.86 -11.93 -4.39
CA LYS A 68 -9.32 -12.08 -4.22
C LYS A 68 -9.95 -10.93 -3.44
N ALA A 69 -11.24 -10.69 -3.70
CA ALA A 69 -12.10 -9.84 -2.87
C ALA A 69 -13.17 -10.69 -2.14
N CYS A 70 -14.08 -10.05 -1.40
CA CYS A 70 -15.13 -10.74 -0.64
C CYS A 70 -16.47 -10.80 -1.39
N GLN A 71 -17.35 -11.68 -0.92
CA GLN A 71 -18.65 -11.99 -1.56
C GLN A 71 -19.54 -10.79 -1.92
N PRO A 72 -19.76 -9.78 -1.04
CA PRO A 72 -20.71 -8.71 -1.34
C PRO A 72 -20.30 -7.84 -2.53
N LEU A 73 -19.01 -7.75 -2.87
CA LEU A 73 -18.56 -7.02 -4.08
C LEU A 73 -19.19 -7.63 -5.35
N GLY A 74 -19.17 -8.96 -5.45
CA GLY A 74 -19.78 -9.67 -6.57
C GLY A 74 -21.31 -9.59 -6.57
N ALA A 75 -21.93 -9.63 -5.39
CA ALA A 75 -23.38 -9.48 -5.27
C ALA A 75 -23.86 -8.10 -5.74
N VAL A 76 -23.16 -7.03 -5.35
CA VAL A 76 -23.44 -5.67 -5.82
C VAL A 76 -23.30 -5.58 -7.33
N LEU A 77 -22.20 -6.10 -7.91
CA LEU A 77 -22.00 -6.11 -9.36
C LEU A 77 -23.12 -6.85 -10.11
N CYS A 78 -23.54 -8.00 -9.59
CA CYS A 78 -24.66 -8.77 -10.15
C CYS A 78 -25.97 -7.99 -10.12
N SER A 79 -26.32 -7.37 -8.98
CA SER A 79 -27.54 -6.58 -8.83
C SER A 79 -27.59 -5.35 -9.75
N LEU A 80 -26.44 -4.73 -10.02
CA LEU A 80 -26.35 -3.61 -10.97
C LEU A 80 -26.65 -4.01 -12.42
N GLY A 81 -26.68 -5.30 -12.73
CA GLY A 81 -27.07 -5.82 -14.05
C GLY A 81 -28.57 -5.79 -14.34
N PHE A 82 -29.41 -5.43 -13.38
CA PHE A 82 -30.87 -5.41 -13.53
C PHE A 82 -31.42 -3.98 -13.57
N GLU A 83 -32.34 -3.71 -14.51
CA GLU A 83 -32.94 -2.38 -14.67
C GLU A 83 -33.59 -1.89 -13.37
N LYS A 84 -33.29 -0.64 -12.98
CA LYS A 84 -33.85 0.04 -11.79
C LYS A 84 -33.72 -0.77 -10.49
N THR A 85 -32.67 -1.58 -10.37
CA THR A 85 -32.39 -2.37 -9.17
C THR A 85 -31.35 -1.68 -8.29
N LEU A 86 -31.69 -1.45 -7.02
CA LEU A 86 -30.77 -0.92 -6.02
C LEU A 86 -30.15 -2.06 -5.22
N PRO A 87 -28.82 -2.28 -5.28
CA PRO A 87 -28.16 -3.23 -4.41
C PRO A 87 -28.24 -2.77 -2.95
N TYR A 88 -28.84 -3.60 -2.09
CA TYR A 88 -28.89 -3.37 -0.65
C TYR A 88 -28.15 -4.50 0.06
N VAL A 89 -27.04 -4.18 0.73
CA VAL A 89 -26.23 -5.15 1.48
C VAL A 89 -26.61 -5.07 2.96
N HIS A 90 -27.42 -6.02 3.43
CA HIS A 90 -27.76 -6.09 4.85
C HIS A 90 -26.52 -6.39 5.70
N GLY A 91 -26.19 -5.50 6.62
CA GLY A 91 -25.05 -5.65 7.52
C GLY A 91 -24.41 -4.31 7.88
N SER A 92 -23.10 -4.34 8.11
CA SER A 92 -22.31 -3.17 8.51
C SER A 92 -22.09 -2.22 7.32
N GLN A 93 -22.46 -0.95 7.48
CA GLN A 93 -22.35 0.06 6.42
C GLN A 93 -20.91 0.27 5.90
N GLY A 94 -19.89 -0.04 6.69
CA GLY A 94 -18.49 0.05 6.26
C GLY A 94 -18.17 -0.84 5.06
N CYS A 95 -18.86 -1.97 4.90
CA CYS A 95 -18.69 -2.84 3.73
C CYS A 95 -19.26 -2.25 2.44
N VAL A 96 -20.17 -1.28 2.52
CA VAL A 96 -20.75 -0.59 1.35
C VAL A 96 -19.90 0.60 0.93
N ALA A 97 -19.12 1.16 1.87
CA ALA A 97 -18.23 2.29 1.59
C ALA A 97 -16.92 1.86 0.91
N TYR A 98 -16.39 0.68 1.25
CA TYR A 98 -15.28 0.04 0.54
C TYR A 98 -15.71 -0.46 -0.83
#